data_AF-A0A538SWI9-F1
#
_entry.id   AF-A0A538SWI9-F1
#
_cell.length_a   1.000
_cell.length_b   1.000
_cell.length_c   1.000
_cell.angle_alpha   90.00
_cell.angle_beta   90.00
_cell.angle_gamma   90.00
#
_symmetry.space_group_name_H-M   'P 1'
#
loop_
_entity.id
_entity.type
_entity.pdbx_description
1 polymer ?
#
loop_
_entity_poly.entity_id
_entity_poly.type
_entity_poly.pdbx_seq_one_letter_code
_entity_poly.pdbx_strand_id
1 'polypeptide(L)'
;MKCHVRPRLPGSRRFSIVYAVDHARAVWEALTQDRAVGRIYFVGGPDLTSFEETGRMIERAMETWSLPFQIPGFLLQAAGLAGELVGAVTGRTPFLSREKIREITSGDWIVSSGRIRTELGWSPATALEDGIRETARWYREAGWV
;
A
#
# COMPACT_ATOMS: atom_id res chain seq x y z
N MET A 1 -8.69 16.79 17.78
CA MET A 1 -7.25 16.91 18.13
C MET A 1 -6.48 16.13 17.08
N LYS A 2 -5.74 16.78 16.18
CA LYS A 2 -4.98 16.08 15.13
C LYS A 2 -3.77 15.40 15.79
N CYS A 3 -3.77 14.07 15.82
CA CYS A 3 -2.67 13.32 16.39
C CYS A 3 -1.57 13.23 15.33
N HIS A 4 -0.51 14.02 15.49
CA HIS A 4 0.64 14.06 14.59
C HIS A 4 1.56 12.86 14.82
N VAL A 5 1.01 11.64 14.77
CA VAL A 5 1.77 10.40 15.02
C VAL A 5 1.88 9.63 13.72
N ARG A 6 3.11 9.31 13.32
CA ARG A 6 3.37 8.35 12.24
C ARG A 6 3.76 7.01 12.84
N PRO A 7 2.91 5.99 12.72
CA PRO A 7 3.26 4.67 13.18
C PRO A 7 4.44 4.12 12.36
N ARG A 8 5.44 3.56 13.05
CA ARG A 8 6.53 2.80 12.46
C ARG A 8 6.37 1.34 12.86
N LEU A 9 6.38 0.48 11.85
CA LEU A 9 6.40 -0.96 12.06
C LEU A 9 7.82 -1.41 12.43
N PRO A 10 7.99 -2.47 13.26
CA PRO A 10 9.32 -2.89 13.71
C PRO A 10 10.14 -3.51 12.57
N GLY A 11 11.23 -2.87 12.13
CA GLY A 11 12.13 -3.35 11.06
C GLY A 11 11.95 -2.61 9.72
N SER A 12 12.97 -2.66 8.85
CA SER A 12 12.92 -2.09 7.50
C SER A 12 12.19 -3.05 6.56
N ARG A 13 10.96 -2.70 6.17
CA ARG A 13 10.16 -3.45 5.20
C ARG A 13 10.05 -2.67 3.90
N ARG A 14 10.28 -3.35 2.79
CA ARG A 14 10.15 -2.81 1.45
C ARG A 14 8.86 -3.30 0.82
N PHE A 15 8.24 -2.47 0.00
CA PHE A 15 7.08 -2.86 -0.78
C PHE A 15 7.12 -2.27 -2.18
N SER A 16 6.47 -2.98 -3.10
CA SER A 16 6.18 -2.52 -4.44
C SER A 16 4.79 -1.88 -4.47
N ILE A 17 4.72 -0.55 -4.55
CA ILE A 17 3.46 0.19 -4.77
C ILE A 17 3.40 0.66 -6.21
N VAL A 18 2.19 0.72 -6.76
CA VAL A 18 1.91 1.31 -8.06
C VAL A 18 0.67 2.21 -7.92
N TYR A 19 0.66 3.31 -8.66
CA TYR A 19 -0.50 4.18 -8.72
C TYR A 19 -1.68 3.47 -9.38
N ALA A 20 -2.90 3.69 -8.87
CA ALA A 20 -4.09 2.93 -9.29
C ALA A 20 -4.36 3.05 -10.81
N VAL A 21 -4.12 4.22 -11.41
CA VAL A 21 -4.31 4.43 -12.86
C VAL A 21 -3.29 3.63 -13.67
N ASP A 22 -2.04 3.54 -13.22
CA ASP A 22 -1.03 2.71 -13.88
C ASP A 22 -1.33 1.21 -13.72
N HIS A 23 -1.90 0.81 -12.59
CA HIS A 23 -2.40 -0.55 -12.40
C HIS A 23 -3.56 -0.85 -13.36
N ALA A 24 -4.50 0.08 -13.54
CA ALA A 24 -5.59 -0.08 -14.50
C ALA A 24 -5.06 -0.22 -15.94
N ARG A 25 -4.02 0.54 -16.31
CA ARG A 25 -3.31 0.36 -17.58
C ARG A 25 -2.67 -1.01 -17.70
N ALA A 26 -2.10 -1.56 -16.64
CA ALA A 26 -1.54 -2.91 -16.64
C ALA A 26 -2.62 -3.97 -16.95
N VAL A 27 -3.80 -3.81 -16.34
CA VAL A 27 -4.96 -4.66 -16.60
C VAL A 27 -5.42 -4.52 -18.06
N TRP A 28 -5.46 -3.29 -18.58
CA TRP A 28 -5.78 -3.04 -19.99
C TRP A 28 -4.83 -3.76 -20.95
N GLU A 29 -3.51 -3.68 -20.73
CA GLU A 29 -2.53 -4.39 -21.56
C GLU A 29 -2.73 -5.91 -21.50
N ALA A 30 -3.04 -6.46 -20.32
CA ALA A 30 -3.31 -7.88 -20.16
C ALA A 30 -4.62 -8.34 -20.83
N LEU A 31 -5.62 -7.47 -20.94
CA LEU A 31 -6.91 -7.79 -21.55
C LEU A 31 -6.94 -7.62 -23.08
N THR A 32 -6.05 -6.80 -23.64
CA THR A 32 -6.10 -6.38 -25.05
C THR A 32 -5.06 -7.04 -25.94
N GLN A 33 -4.17 -7.86 -25.37
CA GLN A 33 -3.09 -8.49 -26.12
C GLN A 33 -3.14 -10.02 -26.00
N ASP A 34 -3.21 -10.73 -27.13
CA ASP A 34 -3.28 -12.21 -27.16
C ASP A 34 -2.10 -12.89 -26.45
N ARG A 35 -0.94 -12.24 -26.44
CA ARG A 35 0.27 -12.70 -25.73
C ARG A 35 0.06 -12.88 -24.21
N ALA A 36 -0.96 -12.24 -23.63
CA ALA A 36 -1.30 -12.34 -22.22
C ALA A 36 -2.14 -13.58 -21.86
N VAL A 37 -2.71 -14.28 -22.86
CA VAL A 37 -3.60 -15.42 -22.61
C VAL A 37 -2.87 -16.55 -21.86
N GLY A 38 -3.47 -16.99 -20.74
CA GLY A 38 -2.91 -18.04 -19.89
C GLY A 38 -1.69 -17.62 -19.08
N ARG A 39 -1.39 -16.32 -19.00
CA ARG A 39 -0.23 -15.79 -18.27
C ARG A 39 -0.65 -15.11 -16.97
N ILE A 40 0.27 -15.13 -16.01
CA ILE A 40 0.19 -14.38 -14.77
C ILE A 40 1.29 -13.32 -14.80
N TYR A 41 0.88 -12.08 -14.51
CA TYR A 41 1.73 -10.91 -14.46
C TYR A 41 1.66 -10.27 -13.08
N PHE A 42 2.81 -9.85 -12.57
CA PHE A 42 2.87 -9.01 -11.37
C PHE A 42 3.02 -7.55 -11.77
N VAL A 43 2.30 -6.69 -11.07
CA VAL A 43 2.27 -5.26 -11.30
C VAL A 43 2.80 -4.58 -10.05
N GLY A 44 3.82 -3.74 -10.23
CA GLY A 44 4.48 -3.03 -9.15
C GLY A 44 5.36 -1.93 -9.73
N GLY A 45 5.52 -0.85 -8.96
CA GLY A 45 6.32 0.31 -9.33
C GLY A 45 7.78 -0.04 -9.64
N PRO A 46 8.51 0.85 -10.32
CA PRO A 46 9.94 0.67 -10.58
C PRO A 46 10.76 0.83 -9.28
N ASP A 47 10.21 1.54 -8.30
CA ASP A 47 10.89 1.89 -7.07
C ASP A 47 10.50 0.94 -5.94
N LEU A 48 11.50 0.30 -5.34
CA LEU A 48 11.34 -0.33 -4.04
C LEU A 48 11.36 0.78 -2.99
N THR A 49 10.26 0.96 -2.27
CA THR A 49 10.18 1.98 -1.22
C THR A 49 9.88 1.34 0.13
N SER A 50 10.31 2.00 1.18
CA SER A 50 10.02 1.61 2.56
C SER A 50 8.78 2.31 3.11
N PHE A 51 8.24 1.77 4.21
CA PHE A 51 7.17 2.44 4.98
C PHE A 51 7.58 3.83 5.44
N GLU A 52 8.86 4.02 5.75
CA GLU A 52 9.36 5.31 6.22
C GLU A 52 9.40 6.35 5.10
N GLU A 53 9.88 5.97 3.91
CA GLU A 53 9.92 6.85 2.74
C GLU A 53 8.52 7.20 2.25
N THR A 54 7.63 6.21 2.15
CA THR A 54 6.22 6.45 1.79
C THR A 54 5.55 7.36 2.80
N GLY A 55 5.78 7.14 4.10
CA GLY A 55 5.25 8.04 5.14
C GLY A 55 5.74 9.47 4.98
N ARG A 56 7.02 9.68 4.63
CA ARG A 56 7.57 11.02 4.34
C ARG A 56 6.97 11.64 3.08
N MET A 57 6.72 10.86 2.02
CA MET A 57 6.04 11.33 0.82
C MET A 57 4.60 11.76 1.15
N ILE A 58 3.88 11.00 1.99
CA ILE A 58 2.54 11.35 2.46
C ILE A 58 2.57 12.64 3.30
N GLU A 59 3.53 12.80 4.23
CA GLU A 59 3.69 14.04 5.02
C GLU A 59 3.83 15.28 4.12
N ARG A 60 4.69 15.19 3.11
CA ARG A 60 4.88 16.28 2.12
C ARG A 60 3.61 16.54 1.32
N ALA A 61 2.98 15.48 0.79
CA ALA A 61 1.75 15.60 0.01
C ALA A 61 0.58 16.18 0.82
N MET A 62 0.53 15.88 2.12
CA MET A 62 -0.47 16.33 3.07
C MET A 62 -0.15 17.70 3.69
N GLU A 63 1.05 18.24 3.47
CA GLU A 63 1.55 19.48 4.08
C GLU A 63 1.46 19.46 5.62
N THR A 64 1.81 18.32 6.21
CA THR A 64 1.75 18.08 7.66
C THR A 64 3.07 17.55 8.19
N TRP A 65 3.26 17.67 9.51
CA TRP A 65 4.33 17.01 10.23
C TRP A 65 3.80 15.80 11.00
N SER A 66 4.71 14.88 11.34
CA SER A 66 4.41 13.72 12.19
C SER A 66 5.61 13.36 13.09
N LEU A 67 5.31 12.77 14.25
CA LEU A 67 6.27 12.16 15.16
C LEU A 67 6.29 10.65 14.94
N PRO A 68 7.44 10.06 14.61
CA PRO A 68 7.49 8.66 14.27
C PRO A 68 7.50 7.77 15.53
N PHE A 69 6.43 7.02 15.75
CA PHE A 69 6.23 6.15 16.91
C PHE A 69 6.34 4.68 16.53
N GLN A 70 7.32 3.96 17.08
CA GLN A 70 7.44 2.52 16.84
C GLN A 70 6.40 1.77 17.68
N ILE A 71 5.48 1.06 17.02
CA ILE A 71 4.45 0.30 17.73
C ILE A 71 5.07 -1.00 18.28
N PRO A 72 5.04 -1.24 19.60
CA PRO A 72 5.44 -2.53 20.17
C PRO A 72 4.62 -3.68 19.58
N GLY A 73 5.27 -4.81 19.28
CA GLY A 73 4.62 -5.95 18.63
C GLY A 73 3.41 -6.50 19.40
N PHE A 74 3.43 -6.45 20.74
CA PHE A 74 2.30 -6.91 21.56
C PHE A 74 1.04 -6.04 21.38
N LEU A 75 1.18 -4.73 21.14
CA LEU A 75 0.03 -3.85 20.88
C LEU A 75 -0.62 -4.18 19.53
N LEU A 76 0.18 -4.52 18.52
CA LEU A 76 -0.32 -4.98 17.22
C LEU A 76 -1.10 -6.30 17.37
N GLN A 77 -0.58 -7.26 18.14
CA GLN A 77 -1.27 -8.54 18.40
C GLN A 77 -2.57 -8.34 19.19
N ALA A 78 -2.56 -7.47 20.20
CA ALA A 78 -3.74 -7.12 20.96
C ALA A 78 -4.83 -6.47 20.07
N ALA A 79 -4.44 -5.55 19.18
CA ALA A 79 -5.36 -4.95 18.22
C ALA A 79 -5.98 -5.99 17.27
N GLY A 80 -5.19 -6.94 16.76
CA GLY A 80 -5.70 -8.03 15.92
C GLY A 80 -6.70 -8.93 16.64
N LEU A 81 -6.43 -9.29 17.91
CA LEU A 81 -7.35 -10.09 18.73
C LEU A 81 -8.66 -9.34 19.02
N ALA A 82 -8.56 -8.06 19.40
CA ALA A 82 -9.73 -7.22 19.62
C ALA A 82 -10.59 -7.10 18.36
N GLY A 83 -9.96 -6.95 17.18
CA GLY A 83 -10.66 -6.94 15.90
C GLY A 83 -11.45 -8.22 15.65
N GLU A 84 -10.83 -9.39 15.86
CA GLU A 84 -11.52 -10.68 15.70
C GLU A 84 -12.70 -10.86 16.66
N LEU A 85 -12.54 -10.45 17.92
CA LEU A 85 -13.62 -10.49 18.91
C LEU A 85 -14.80 -9.60 18.48
N VAL A 86 -14.52 -8.37 18.05
CA VAL A 86 -15.55 -7.46 17.52
C VAL A 86 -16.20 -8.06 16.28
N GLY A 87 -15.42 -8.67 15.38
CA GLY A 87 -15.95 -9.31 14.18
C GLY A 87 -16.85 -10.50 14.49
N ALA A 88 -16.49 -11.33 15.47
CA ALA A 88 -17.29 -12.45 15.92
C ALA A 88 -18.62 -12.00 16.54
N VAL A 89 -18.63 -10.89 17.29
CA VAL A 89 -19.84 -10.35 17.92
C VAL A 89 -20.74 -9.59 16.93
N THR A 90 -20.15 -8.88 15.98
CA THR A 90 -20.89 -7.98 15.08
C THR A 90 -21.20 -8.58 13.70
N GLY A 91 -20.60 -9.74 13.36
CA GLY A 91 -20.69 -10.35 12.03
C GLY A 91 -19.99 -9.54 10.92
N ARG A 92 -19.26 -8.49 11.27
CA ARG A 92 -18.55 -7.61 10.31
C ARG A 92 -17.07 -7.97 10.26
N THR A 93 -16.46 -7.90 9.08
CA THR A 93 -15.02 -8.09 8.95
C THR A 93 -14.29 -6.88 9.55
N PRO A 94 -13.47 -7.06 10.60
CA PRO A 94 -12.71 -5.97 11.20
C PRO A 94 -11.61 -5.51 10.22
N PHE A 95 -11.39 -4.19 10.12
CA PHE A 95 -10.30 -3.62 9.32
C PHE A 95 -8.91 -4.09 9.79
N LEU A 96 -8.74 -4.27 11.11
CA LEU A 96 -7.54 -4.82 11.73
C LEU A 96 -7.82 -6.21 12.32
N SER A 97 -7.57 -7.26 11.55
CA SER A 97 -7.59 -8.66 12.00
C SER A 97 -6.17 -9.16 12.33
N ARG A 98 -6.02 -10.31 12.99
CA ARG A 98 -4.68 -10.92 13.18
C ARG A 98 -4.03 -11.28 11.85
N GLU A 99 -4.82 -11.66 10.85
CA GLU A 99 -4.33 -11.88 9.49
C GLU A 99 -3.72 -10.60 8.93
N LYS A 100 -4.41 -9.47 9.05
CA LYS A 100 -3.91 -8.18 8.58
C LYS A 100 -2.65 -7.74 9.33
N ILE A 101 -2.60 -7.98 10.64
CA ILE A 101 -1.38 -7.73 11.43
C ILE A 101 -0.24 -8.62 10.94
N ARG A 102 -0.49 -9.89 10.65
CA ARG A 102 0.52 -10.81 10.10
C ARG A 102 0.98 -10.38 8.72
N GLU A 103 0.08 -9.95 7.85
CA GLU A 103 0.37 -9.42 6.51
C GLU A 103 1.29 -8.20 6.60
N ILE A 104 0.90 -7.20 7.42
CA ILE A 104 1.64 -5.95 7.59
C ILE A 104 2.98 -6.16 8.32
N THR A 105 3.08 -7.18 9.17
CA THR A 105 4.33 -7.52 9.88
C THR A 105 5.20 -8.54 9.15
N SER A 106 4.67 -9.22 8.12
CA SER A 106 5.44 -10.03 7.18
C SER A 106 6.49 -9.15 6.53
N GLY A 107 7.66 -9.72 6.19
CA GLY A 107 8.86 -8.96 5.80
C GLY A 107 8.70 -8.03 4.59
N ASP A 108 9.35 -8.37 3.48
CA ASP A 108 9.27 -7.56 2.26
C ASP A 108 8.08 -8.01 1.41
N TRP A 109 7.33 -7.03 0.87
CA TRP A 109 6.21 -7.21 -0.04
C TRP A 109 6.56 -6.68 -1.43
N ILE A 110 7.53 -7.34 -2.05
CA ILE A 110 8.12 -6.92 -3.31
C ILE A 110 7.74 -7.86 -4.44
N VAL A 111 7.51 -7.32 -5.63
CA VAL A 111 7.22 -8.11 -6.83
C VAL A 111 8.10 -7.68 -7.99
N SER A 112 8.42 -8.61 -8.88
CA SER A 112 9.07 -8.29 -10.14
C SER A 112 8.03 -8.03 -11.23
N SER A 113 7.94 -6.79 -11.70
CA SER A 113 7.14 -6.43 -12.88
C SER A 113 7.88 -6.65 -14.21
N GLY A 114 9.01 -7.37 -14.19
CA GLY A 114 9.83 -7.62 -15.38
C GLY A 114 9.06 -8.30 -16.51
N ARG A 115 8.26 -9.33 -16.19
CA ARG A 115 7.50 -10.07 -17.21
C ARG A 115 6.52 -9.18 -17.97
N ILE A 116 5.73 -8.38 -17.26
CA ILE A 116 4.73 -7.51 -17.91
C ILE A 116 5.39 -6.40 -18.71
N ARG A 117 6.56 -5.91 -18.27
CA ARG A 117 7.36 -4.92 -19.00
C ARG A 117 7.89 -5.47 -20.31
N THR A 118 8.47 -6.66 -20.27
CA THR A 118 9.08 -7.29 -21.45
C THR A 118 8.03 -7.83 -22.41
N GLU A 119 7.03 -8.55 -21.90
CA GLU A 119 6.05 -9.23 -22.76
C GLU A 119 4.97 -8.28 -23.24
N LEU A 120 4.42 -7.39 -22.40
CA LEU A 120 3.28 -6.53 -22.75
C LEU A 120 3.68 -5.09 -23.05
N GLY A 121 4.95 -4.70 -22.83
CA GLY A 121 5.42 -3.33 -23.02
C GLY A 121 4.92 -2.35 -21.94
N TRP A 122 4.27 -2.84 -20.89
CA TRP A 122 3.74 -2.00 -19.83
C TRP A 122 4.87 -1.42 -18.98
N SER A 123 4.76 -0.17 -18.57
CA SER A 123 5.55 0.39 -17.48
C SER A 123 4.72 1.47 -16.77
N PRO A 124 4.86 1.61 -15.43
CA PRO A 124 4.20 2.68 -14.70
C PRO A 124 4.70 4.02 -15.24
N ALA A 125 3.78 4.92 -15.58
CA ALA A 125 4.13 6.26 -16.07
C ALA A 125 4.16 7.30 -14.96
N THR A 126 3.56 7.00 -13.80
CA THR A 126 3.46 7.91 -12.67
C THR A 126 4.57 7.60 -11.68
N ALA A 127 5.38 8.60 -11.33
CA ALA A 127 6.30 8.49 -10.21
C ALA A 127 5.51 8.30 -8.90
N LEU A 128 6.06 7.54 -7.96
CA LEU A 128 5.34 7.22 -6.73
C LEU A 128 4.90 8.48 -5.95
N GLU A 129 5.79 9.48 -5.84
CA GLU A 129 5.50 10.73 -5.12
C GLU A 129 4.37 11.53 -5.79
N ASP A 130 4.29 11.52 -7.12
CA ASP A 130 3.20 12.16 -7.85
C ASP A 130 1.88 11.42 -7.64
N GLY A 131 1.89 10.08 -7.68
CA GLY A 131 0.71 9.26 -7.36
C GLY A 131 0.21 9.47 -5.93
N ILE A 132 1.11 9.63 -4.96
CA ILE A 132 0.76 9.96 -3.57
C ILE A 132 0.16 11.37 -3.48
N ARG A 133 0.73 12.36 -4.17
CA ARG A 133 0.20 13.74 -4.20
C ARG A 133 -1.21 13.79 -4.79
N GLU A 134 -1.43 13.08 -5.88
CA GLU A 134 -2.72 12.94 -6.55
C GLU A 134 -3.75 12.25 -5.63
N THR A 135 -3.34 11.17 -4.98
CA THR A 135 -4.20 10.45 -4.02
C THR A 135 -4.57 11.33 -2.83
N ALA A 136 -3.61 12.08 -2.28
CA ALA A 136 -3.87 13.02 -1.19
C ALA A 136 -4.85 14.12 -1.61
N ARG A 137 -4.71 14.67 -2.83
CA ARG A 137 -5.67 15.64 -3.37
C ARG A 137 -7.07 15.05 -3.46
N TRP A 138 -7.21 13.86 -4.05
CA TRP A 138 -8.51 13.17 -4.16
C TRP A 138 -9.16 12.93 -2.79
N TYR A 139 -8.39 12.52 -1.79
CA TYR A 139 -8.91 12.30 -0.42
C TYR A 139 -9.43 13.60 0.21
N ARG A 140 -8.77 14.74 -0.02
CA ARG A 140 -9.24 16.06 0.46
C ARG A 140 -10.53 16.47 -0.24
N GLU A 141 -10.59 16.30 -1.57
CA GLU A 141 -11.79 16.61 -2.37
C GLU A 141 -12.99 15.77 -1.94
N ALA A 142 -12.77 14.50 -1.58
CA ALA A 142 -13.79 13.60 -1.04
C ALA A 142 -14.17 13.89 0.42
N GLY A 143 -13.47 14.79 1.12
CA GLY A 143 -13.70 15.11 2.52
C GLY A 143 -13.34 13.98 3.49
N TRP A 144 -12.44 13.06 3.09
CA TRP A 144 -11.98 11.96 3.95
C TRP A 144 -10.85 12.36 4.89
N VAL A 145 -10.13 13.44 4.58
CA VAL A 145 -8.99 13.99 5.34
C VAL A 145 -9.01 15.51 5.39
#